data_AF-A0A2S9FJD1-F1
#
_entry.id   AF-A0A2S9FJD1-F1
#
_cell.length_a   1.000
_cell.length_b   1.000
_cell.length_c   1.000
_cell.angle_alpha   90.00
_cell.angle_beta   90.00
_cell.angle_gamma   90.00
#
_symmetry.space_group_name_H-M   'P 1'
#
loop_
_entity.id
_entity.type
_entity.pdbx_description
1 polymer ?
#
loop_
_entity_poly.entity_id
_entity_poly.type
_entity_poly.pdbx_seq_one_letter_code
_entity_poly.pdbx_strand_id
1 'polypeptide(L)'
;MNSDRHAYRPERSGIDTSDPELIQKYLDHAYATRFSIEWTDGSDETLLWSHSRTDINRYSVEQIRHTGEVHLQADHVPSVVALTPVHGRIESEYNGVTGVAGPGEWILAATGIDGVHLRLVD
;
A
#
# COMPACT_ATOMS: atom_id res chain seq x y z
N MET A 1 21.29 -13.71 30.20
CA MET A 1 20.57 -12.77 29.30
C MET A 1 19.25 -13.44 28.96
N ASN A 2 18.20 -13.18 29.75
CA ASN A 2 16.86 -13.73 29.51
C ASN A 2 16.22 -12.94 28.37
N SER A 3 16.14 -13.53 27.19
CA SER A 3 15.26 -13.03 26.14
C SER A 3 13.83 -13.39 26.51
N ASP A 4 13.14 -12.46 27.17
CA ASP A 4 11.68 -12.47 27.24
C ASP A 4 11.13 -12.39 25.81
N ARG A 5 10.95 -13.54 25.18
CA ARG A 5 10.09 -13.69 24.00
C ARG A 5 8.66 -13.45 24.47
N HIS A 6 8.28 -12.19 24.59
CA HIS A 6 6.88 -11.81 24.58
C HIS A 6 6.31 -12.39 23.28
N ALA A 7 5.41 -13.35 23.41
CA ALA A 7 4.70 -13.92 22.27
C ALA A 7 3.80 -12.81 21.71
N TYR A 8 4.35 -11.99 20.80
CA TYR A 8 3.59 -10.97 20.10
C TYR A 8 2.58 -11.70 19.21
N ARG A 9 1.29 -11.53 19.52
CA ARG A 9 0.22 -12.08 18.71
C ARG A 9 0.03 -11.15 17.50
N PRO A 10 0.09 -11.67 16.27
CA PRO A 10 -0.20 -10.87 15.09
C PRO A 10 -1.58 -10.22 15.20
N GLU A 11 -1.66 -8.93 14.94
CA GLU A 11 -2.91 -8.18 14.89
C GLU A 11 -3.32 -8.05 13.43
N ARG A 12 -4.57 -8.41 13.12
CA ARG A 12 -5.10 -8.36 11.76
C ARG A 12 -6.18 -7.30 11.66
N SER A 13 -6.03 -6.41 10.69
CA SER A 13 -7.03 -5.42 10.30
C SER A 13 -7.30 -5.52 8.80
N GLY A 14 -8.42 -4.96 8.35
CA GLY A 14 -8.74 -4.91 6.93
C GLY A 14 -10.10 -4.31 6.64
N ILE A 15 -10.28 -3.91 5.39
CA ILE A 15 -11.54 -3.44 4.83
C ILE A 15 -11.79 -4.12 3.49
N ASP A 16 -13.06 -4.24 3.13
CA ASP A 16 -13.55 -4.65 1.82
C ASP A 16 -14.72 -3.73 1.51
N THR A 17 -14.50 -2.75 0.63
CA THR A 17 -15.47 -1.69 0.38
C THR A 17 -15.24 -1.03 -0.98
N SER A 18 -16.30 -0.40 -1.49
CA SER A 18 -16.28 0.48 -2.66
C SER A 18 -16.40 1.95 -2.29
N ASP A 19 -16.46 2.28 -0.99
CA ASP A 19 -16.63 3.65 -0.48
C ASP A 19 -15.27 4.37 -0.39
N PRO A 20 -15.00 5.39 -1.24
CA PRO A 20 -13.73 6.10 -1.25
C PRO A 20 -13.40 6.80 0.07
N GLU A 21 -14.40 7.33 0.78
CA GLU A 21 -14.18 8.03 2.06
C GLU A 21 -13.74 7.04 3.14
N LEU A 22 -14.33 5.86 3.15
CA LEU A 22 -13.96 4.79 4.08
C LEU A 22 -12.56 4.25 3.77
N ILE A 23 -12.21 4.09 2.49
CA ILE A 23 -10.87 3.68 2.04
C ILE A 23 -9.83 4.70 2.51
N GLN A 24 -10.05 5.98 2.20
CA GLN A 24 -9.16 7.07 2.58
C GLN A 24 -8.93 7.09 4.10
N LYS A 25 -10.00 7.09 4.89
CA LYS A 25 -9.93 7.09 6.35
C LYS A 25 -9.18 5.88 6.92
N TYR A 26 -9.38 4.71 6.32
CA TYR A 26 -8.68 3.50 6.75
C TYR A 26 -7.18 3.57 6.47
N LEU A 27 -6.76 4.04 5.28
CA LEU A 27 -5.35 4.14 4.93
C LEU A 27 -4.63 5.22 5.76
N ASP A 28 -5.27 6.37 5.99
CA ASP A 28 -4.73 7.41 6.88
C ASP A 28 -4.49 6.84 8.30
N HIS A 29 -5.40 6.00 8.78
CA HIS A 29 -5.26 5.33 10.07
C HIS A 29 -4.18 4.24 10.05
N ALA A 30 -4.16 3.38 9.02
CA ALA A 30 -3.25 2.24 8.91
C ALA A 30 -1.78 2.65 8.79
N TYR A 31 -1.51 3.76 8.10
CA TYR A 31 -0.15 4.26 7.90
C TYR A 31 0.23 5.43 8.81
N ALA A 32 -0.70 5.95 9.61
CA ALA A 32 -0.50 7.10 10.50
C ALA A 32 0.12 8.32 9.79
N THR A 33 -0.16 8.48 8.51
CA THR A 33 0.25 9.59 7.65
C THR A 33 -0.94 10.00 6.80
N ARG A 34 -0.85 11.20 6.21
CA ARG A 34 -1.73 11.55 5.10
C ARG A 34 -1.40 10.67 3.91
N PHE A 35 -2.39 9.90 3.49
CA PHE A 35 -2.40 9.14 2.27
C PHE A 35 -3.30 9.88 1.27
N SER A 36 -3.06 9.76 -0.03
CA SER A 36 -4.02 10.21 -1.03
C SER A 36 -4.18 9.13 -2.09
N ILE A 37 -5.43 8.92 -2.45
CA ILE A 37 -5.84 8.02 -3.51
C ILE A 37 -6.54 8.83 -4.60
N GLU A 38 -6.04 8.70 -5.82
CA GLU A 38 -6.69 9.19 -7.02
C GLU A 38 -7.02 8.01 -7.92
N TRP A 39 -8.29 7.89 -8.29
CA TRP A 39 -8.75 6.89 -9.24
C TRP A 39 -8.72 7.50 -10.63
N THR A 40 -8.04 6.86 -11.57
CA THR A 40 -8.05 7.37 -12.94
C THR A 40 -9.28 6.85 -13.66
N ASP A 41 -10.20 7.75 -14.03
CA ASP A 41 -11.44 7.44 -14.75
C ASP A 41 -11.12 6.69 -16.05
N GLY A 42 -11.41 5.39 -16.06
CA GLY A 42 -11.14 4.51 -17.21
C GLY A 42 -12.10 3.35 -17.39
N SER A 43 -12.96 3.04 -16.41
CA SER A 43 -13.94 1.96 -16.56
C SER A 43 -15.17 2.23 -15.70
N ASP A 44 -16.34 2.09 -16.30
CA ASP A 44 -17.68 1.98 -15.69
C ASP A 44 -17.81 0.80 -14.67
N GLU A 45 -16.69 0.21 -14.28
CA GLU A 45 -16.61 -0.88 -13.32
C GLU A 45 -16.73 -0.32 -11.91
N THR A 46 -17.51 -1.02 -11.09
CA THR A 46 -17.68 -0.67 -9.68
C THR A 46 -16.32 -0.75 -9.01
N LEU A 47 -15.86 0.39 -8.48
CA LEU A 47 -14.67 0.47 -7.68
C LEU A 47 -14.73 -0.58 -6.57
N LEU A 48 -13.78 -1.51 -6.54
CA LEU A 48 -13.70 -2.50 -5.48
C LEU A 48 -12.31 -2.44 -4.86
N TRP A 49 -12.24 -2.20 -3.55
CA TRP A 49 -10.99 -2.17 -2.80
C TRP A 49 -11.05 -3.12 -1.62
N SER A 50 -10.10 -4.04 -1.59
CA SER A 50 -9.86 -4.92 -0.44
C SER A 50 -8.43 -4.73 0.04
N HIS A 51 -8.29 -4.38 1.31
CA HIS A 51 -6.98 -4.26 1.94
C HIS A 51 -7.01 -5.03 3.25
N SER A 52 -5.99 -5.87 3.44
CA SER A 52 -5.78 -6.55 4.72
C SER A 52 -4.34 -6.38 5.14
N ARG A 53 -4.16 -6.13 6.43
CA ARG A 53 -2.87 -5.89 7.06
C ARG A 53 -2.72 -6.75 8.29
N THR A 54 -1.57 -7.37 8.43
CA THR A 54 -1.18 -8.13 9.61
C THR A 54 0.09 -7.52 10.19
N ASP A 55 -0.04 -6.87 11.34
CA ASP A 55 1.07 -6.27 12.05
C ASP A 55 1.82 -7.34 12.86
N ILE A 56 3.14 -7.42 12.66
CA ILE A 56 4.05 -8.39 13.27
C ILE A 56 5.23 -7.62 13.87
N ASN A 57 5.00 -7.03 15.05
CA ASN A 57 5.99 -6.29 15.83
C ASN A 57 6.64 -5.13 15.07
N ARG A 58 7.67 -5.39 14.26
CA ARG A 58 8.46 -4.38 13.53
C ARG A 58 8.14 -4.26 12.04
N TYR A 59 7.29 -5.14 11.52
CA TYR A 59 6.90 -5.11 10.12
C TYR A 59 5.43 -5.52 9.99
N SER A 60 4.86 -5.21 8.84
CA SER A 60 3.48 -5.54 8.51
C SER A 60 3.47 -6.26 7.17
N VAL A 61 2.61 -7.28 7.07
CA VAL A 61 2.35 -7.97 5.80
C VAL A 61 0.98 -7.53 5.32
N GLU A 62 0.93 -7.06 4.09
CA GLU A 62 -0.25 -6.43 3.53
C GLU A 62 -0.64 -7.09 2.23
N GLN A 63 -1.95 -7.19 2.01
CA GLN A 63 -2.52 -7.62 0.75
C GLN A 63 -3.53 -6.56 0.31
N ILE A 64 -3.28 -5.98 -0.85
CA ILE A 64 -4.14 -4.98 -1.50
C ILE A 64 -4.69 -5.63 -2.77
N ARG A 65 -5.99 -5.46 -3.00
CA ARG A 65 -6.68 -5.78 -4.25
C ARG A 65 -7.53 -4.58 -4.62
N HIS A 66 -7.45 -4.19 -5.87
CA HIS A 66 -8.25 -3.11 -6.40
C HIS A 66 -8.68 -3.44 -7.83
N THR A 67 -9.71 -2.77 -8.30
CA THR A 67 -10.06 -2.73 -9.72
C THR A 67 -9.67 -1.37 -10.31
N GLY A 68 -9.29 -1.37 -11.59
CA GLY A 68 -8.91 -0.14 -12.30
C GLY A 68 -7.54 0.40 -11.92
N GLU A 69 -7.23 1.58 -12.46
CA GLU A 69 -5.97 2.28 -12.26
C GLU A 69 -6.04 3.22 -11.04
N VAL A 70 -5.07 3.06 -10.13
CA VAL A 70 -5.03 3.78 -8.85
C VAL A 70 -3.70 4.47 -8.68
N HIS A 71 -3.74 5.76 -8.36
CA HIS A 71 -2.58 6.54 -8.01
C HIS A 71 -2.58 6.72 -6.49
N LEU A 72 -1.56 6.16 -5.84
CA LEU A 72 -1.34 6.25 -4.42
C LEU A 72 -0.21 7.27 -4.17
N GLN A 73 -0.44 8.17 -3.22
CA GLN A 73 0.61 9.05 -2.73
C GLN A 73 0.61 9.04 -1.20
N ALA A 74 1.81 9.02 -0.62
CA ALA A 74 2.01 9.13 0.81
C ALA A 74 3.10 10.17 1.09
N ASP A 75 2.79 11.17 1.92
CA ASP A 75 3.69 12.31 2.18
C ASP A 75 4.94 11.91 2.96
N HIS A 76 4.80 11.01 3.95
CA HIS A 76 5.92 10.45 4.71
C HIS A 76 5.56 9.10 5.30
N VAL A 77 6.23 8.05 4.85
CA VAL A 77 6.19 6.71 5.45
C VAL A 77 7.60 6.41 5.97
N PRO A 78 7.84 6.47 7.30
CA PRO A 78 9.17 6.21 7.89
C PRO A 78 9.47 4.70 7.89
N SER A 79 9.38 4.06 6.73
CA SER A 79 9.53 2.63 6.53
C SER A 79 9.98 2.33 5.11
N VAL A 80 10.69 1.22 4.96
CA VAL A 80 10.93 0.61 3.65
C VAL A 80 9.71 -0.25 3.32
N VAL A 81 9.14 -0.04 2.15
CA VAL A 81 8.02 -0.82 1.63
C VAL A 81 8.54 -1.71 0.51
N ALA A 82 8.20 -2.99 0.59
CA ALA A 82 8.49 -3.97 -0.46
C ALA A 82 7.16 -4.39 -1.09
N LEU A 83 7.02 -4.11 -2.38
CA LEU A 83 5.80 -4.39 -3.15
C LEU A 83 6.13 -5.42 -4.22
N THR A 84 5.28 -6.44 -4.34
CA THR A 84 5.32 -7.38 -5.44
C THR A 84 3.91 -7.50 -6.03
N PRO A 85 3.71 -7.16 -7.31
CA PRO A 85 2.43 -7.35 -7.94
C PRO A 85 2.16 -8.85 -8.08
N VAL A 86 0.98 -9.30 -7.65
CA VAL A 86 0.51 -10.67 -7.92
C VAL A 86 -0.16 -10.73 -9.29
N HIS A 87 -0.88 -9.67 -9.65
CA HIS A 87 -1.47 -9.40 -10.96
C HIS A 87 -1.16 -7.95 -11.36
N GLY A 88 -1.37 -7.61 -12.63
CA GLY A 88 -1.14 -6.26 -13.12
C GLY A 88 0.32 -5.83 -13.08
N ARG A 89 0.57 -4.54 -12.86
CA ARG A 89 1.88 -3.97 -12.63
C ARG A 89 1.83 -2.77 -11.68
N ILE A 90 2.96 -2.51 -11.05
CA ILE A 90 3.19 -1.34 -10.21
C ILE A 90 4.20 -0.46 -10.92
N GLU A 91 3.90 0.83 -11.04
CA GLU A 91 4.83 1.85 -11.48
C GLU A 91 5.09 2.77 -10.28
N SER A 92 6.35 3.12 -10.04
CA SER A 92 6.76 4.01 -8.95
C SER A 92 7.57 5.15 -9.53
N GLU A 93 7.31 6.37 -9.10
CA GLU A 93 8.11 7.53 -9.44
C GLU A 93 8.75 8.14 -8.19
N TYR A 94 10.05 8.40 -8.26
CA TYR A 94 10.79 9.12 -7.23
C TYR A 94 11.87 9.99 -7.85
N ASN A 95 11.81 11.31 -7.60
CA ASN A 95 12.76 12.29 -8.15
C ASN A 95 12.97 12.16 -9.68
N GLY A 96 11.89 11.94 -10.43
CA GLY A 96 11.90 11.77 -11.88
C GLY A 96 12.47 10.43 -12.37
N VAL A 97 12.78 9.50 -11.47
CA VAL A 97 13.15 8.12 -11.80
C VAL A 97 11.92 7.24 -11.68
N THR A 98 11.59 6.53 -12.77
CA THR A 98 10.49 5.58 -12.80
C THR A 98 11.00 4.14 -12.65
N GLY A 99 10.40 3.40 -11.71
CA GLY A 99 10.54 1.95 -11.58
C GLY A 99 9.24 1.26 -11.98
N VAL A 100 9.32 0.11 -12.62
CA VAL A 100 8.16 -0.72 -12.99
C VAL A 100 8.41 -2.14 -12.51
N ALA A 101 7.39 -2.78 -11.95
CA ALA A 101 7.40 -4.20 -11.61
C ALA A 101 6.09 -4.87 -12.05
N GLY A 102 6.20 -6.01 -12.72
CA GLY A 102 5.13 -6.96 -12.98
C GLY A 102 5.21 -8.20 -12.07
N PRO A 103 4.42 -9.25 -12.35
CA PRO A 103 4.38 -10.44 -11.52
C PRO A 103 5.73 -11.14 -11.42
N GLY A 104 6.16 -11.43 -10.18
CA GLY A 104 7.47 -12.03 -9.88
C GLY A 104 8.60 -11.01 -9.72
N GLU A 105 8.36 -9.73 -9.99
CA GLU A 105 9.28 -8.63 -9.74
C GLU A 105 8.94 -7.91 -8.43
N TRP A 106 9.90 -7.10 -7.95
CA TRP A 106 9.78 -6.37 -6.70
C TRP A 106 10.12 -4.89 -6.91
N ILE A 107 9.30 -4.02 -6.31
CA ILE A 107 9.67 -2.63 -6.04
C ILE A 107 10.03 -2.52 -4.56
N LEU A 108 11.19 -1.94 -4.30
CA LEU A 108 11.60 -1.49 -2.97
C LEU A 108 11.53 0.03 -2.96
N ALA A 109 10.57 0.57 -2.21
CA ALA A 109 10.40 1.99 -2.04
C ALA A 109 10.75 2.37 -0.60
N ALA A 110 11.57 3.41 -0.42
CA ALA A 110 11.84 3.99 0.87
C ALA A 110 11.53 5.47 0.76
N THR A 111 10.51 5.93 1.49
CA THR A 111 10.21 7.35 1.57
C THR A 111 11.17 7.91 2.62
N GLY A 112 12.18 8.64 2.17
CA GLY A 112 13.10 9.33 3.06
C GLY A 112 12.42 10.56 3.64
N ILE A 113 12.67 11.71 3.03
CA ILE A 113 12.10 13.00 3.43
C ILE A 113 10.92 13.39 2.53
N ASP A 114 10.86 12.84 1.31
CA ASP A 114 9.84 13.15 0.31
C ASP A 114 8.82 12.01 0.16
N GLY A 115 7.65 12.36 -0.36
CA GLY A 115 6.57 11.42 -0.59
C GLY A 115 6.89 10.38 -1.67
N VAL A 116 6.16 9.26 -1.62
CA VAL A 116 6.22 8.21 -2.65
C VAL A 116 4.93 8.21 -3.44
N HIS A 117 5.08 8.18 -4.77
CA HIS A 117 4.00 8.06 -5.73
C HIS A 117 4.05 6.68 -6.37
N LEU A 118 2.93 5.98 -6.32
CA LEU A 118 2.74 4.67 -6.91
C LEU A 118 1.52 4.69 -7.82
N ARG A 119 1.65 4.09 -8.98
CA ARG A 119 0.55 3.85 -9.90
C ARG A 119 0.36 2.35 -10.03
N LEU A 120 -0.79 1.88 -9.58
CA LEU A 120 -1.18 0.48 -9.64
C LEU A 120 -2.09 0.28 -10.84
N VAL A 121 -1.74 -0.69 -11.69
CA VAL A 121 -2.47 -1.02 -12.91
C VAL A 121 -2.84 -2.49 -12.80
N ASP A 122 -4.14 -2.81 -12.67
CA ASP A 122 -4.67 -4.18 -12.61
C ASP A 122 -4.56 -4.90 -13.97
#